data_AF-A0A242MEC7-F1
#
_entry.id   AF-A0A242MEC7-F1
#
_cell.length_a   1.000
_cell.length_b   1.000
_cell.length_c   1.000
_cell.angle_alpha   90.00
_cell.angle_beta   90.00
_cell.angle_gamma   90.00
#
_symmetry.space_group_name_H-M   'P 1'
#
loop_
_entity.id
_entity.type
_entity.pdbx_description
1 polymer ?
#
loop_
_entity_poly.entity_id
_entity_poly.type
_entity_poly.pdbx_seq_one_letter_code
_entity_poly.pdbx_strand_id
1 'polypeptide(L)'
;MFDAVKLMSADKERDQFISMYALANAPQKVLKDQFRVIARVGAITFVGSTAQVFFSRKLISLSGAMPPKTEYWVATIAYRHDHLPEKASELELDPTGFRVTSYVVDRDWTRASDAPPPVPLAPTGLQPVSPIAAGAAAENGHRGTAQ
;
A
#
# COMPACT_ATOMS: atom_id res chain seq x y z
N MET A 1 -13.91 -5.73 17.80
CA MET A 1 -13.04 -6.06 16.64
C MET A 1 -12.10 -7.21 16.95
N PHE A 2 -11.29 -7.13 18.02
CA PHE A 2 -10.37 -8.22 18.40
C PHE A 2 -11.09 -9.56 18.63
N ASP A 3 -12.20 -9.56 19.39
CA ASP A 3 -12.93 -10.80 19.71
C ASP A 3 -13.58 -11.46 18.49
N ALA A 4 -14.10 -10.66 17.55
CA ALA A 4 -14.66 -11.17 16.30
C ALA A 4 -13.60 -11.82 15.41
N VAL A 5 -12.42 -11.19 15.27
CA VAL A 5 -11.30 -11.79 14.51
C VAL A 5 -10.83 -13.09 15.16
N LYS A 6 -10.78 -13.12 16.50
CA LYS A 6 -10.43 -14.31 17.26
C LYS A 6 -11.42 -15.46 17.03
N LEU A 7 -12.72 -15.15 16.96
CA LEU A 7 -13.80 -16.12 16.74
C LEU A 7 -13.76 -16.69 15.30
N MET A 8 -13.53 -15.83 14.32
CA MET A 8 -13.59 -16.18 12.89
C MET A 8 -12.25 -16.72 12.33
N SER A 9 -11.21 -16.85 13.15
CA SER A 9 -9.89 -17.35 12.72
C SER A 9 -9.64 -18.77 13.25
N ALA A 10 -9.05 -19.63 12.43
CA ALA A 10 -8.52 -20.91 12.88
C ALA A 10 -7.35 -20.70 13.88
N ASP A 11 -7.05 -21.70 14.71
CA ASP A 11 -6.08 -21.56 15.83
C ASP A 11 -4.73 -20.97 15.40
N LYS A 12 -4.17 -21.42 14.27
CA LYS A 12 -2.90 -20.91 13.74
C LYS A 12 -2.94 -19.41 13.43
N GLU A 13 -3.94 -18.97 12.67
CA GLU A 13 -4.09 -17.56 12.27
C GLU A 13 -4.45 -16.69 13.48
N ARG A 14 -5.26 -17.23 14.38
CA ARG A 14 -5.60 -16.59 15.66
C ARG A 14 -4.35 -16.32 16.49
N ASP A 15 -3.47 -17.31 16.64
CA ASP A 15 -2.27 -17.18 17.47
C ASP A 15 -1.27 -16.20 16.83
N GLN A 16 -1.18 -16.17 15.50
CA GLN A 16 -0.39 -15.17 14.78
C GLN A 16 -0.94 -13.75 14.98
N PHE A 17 -2.27 -13.58 14.91
CA PHE A 17 -2.94 -12.31 15.14
C PHE A 17 -2.76 -11.82 16.58
N ILE A 18 -2.93 -12.70 17.58
CA ILE A 18 -2.68 -12.39 19.00
C ILE A 18 -1.21 -11.99 19.21
N SER A 19 -0.28 -12.72 18.59
CA SER A 19 1.15 -12.44 18.70
C SER A 19 1.49 -11.05 18.16
N MET A 20 0.91 -10.65 17.02
CA MET A 20 1.07 -9.28 16.50
C MET A 20 0.55 -8.21 17.46
N TYR A 21 -0.55 -8.47 18.16
CA TYR A 21 -1.09 -7.57 19.18
C TYR A 21 -0.20 -7.50 20.43
N ALA A 22 0.56 -8.55 20.75
CA ALA A 22 1.46 -8.57 21.90
C ALA A 22 2.76 -7.75 21.69
N LEU A 23 3.17 -7.52 20.43
CA LEU A 23 4.42 -6.83 20.09
C LEU A 23 4.52 -5.41 20.69
N ALA A 24 5.75 -4.93 20.88
CA ALA A 24 6.02 -3.59 21.37
C ALA A 24 5.58 -2.50 20.37
N ASN A 25 5.71 -2.78 19.08
CA ASN A 25 5.25 -1.95 17.97
C ASN A 25 3.80 -2.26 17.54
N ALA A 26 3.02 -2.92 18.39
CA ALA A 26 1.65 -3.29 18.05
C ALA A 26 0.84 -2.02 17.68
N PRO A 27 -0.04 -2.09 16.66
CA PRO A 27 -0.75 -0.92 16.13
C PRO A 27 -1.46 -0.11 17.22
N GLN A 28 -2.05 -0.79 18.22
CA GLN A 28 -2.71 -0.15 19.36
C GLN A 28 -1.77 0.48 20.38
N LYS A 29 -0.45 0.30 20.31
CA LYS A 29 0.52 1.00 21.17
C LYS A 29 1.14 2.18 20.45
N VAL A 30 1.35 2.06 19.14
CA VAL A 30 2.01 3.09 18.32
C VAL A 30 1.02 4.13 17.78
N LEU A 31 -0.19 3.71 17.40
CA LEU A 31 -1.12 4.57 16.65
C LEU A 31 -2.14 5.29 17.54
N LYS A 32 -2.25 4.94 18.83
CA LYS A 32 -3.33 5.37 19.74
C LYS A 32 -3.67 6.86 19.68
N ASP A 33 -2.66 7.73 19.69
CA ASP A 33 -2.87 9.18 19.76
C ASP A 33 -2.30 9.95 18.56
N GLN A 34 -1.68 9.25 17.61
CA GLN A 34 -0.92 9.90 16.52
C GLN A 34 -1.52 9.67 15.13
N PHE A 35 -2.13 8.51 14.88
CA PHE A 35 -2.58 8.14 13.55
C PHE A 35 -3.86 7.32 13.57
N ARG A 36 -4.81 7.68 12.70
CA ARG A 36 -6.02 6.90 12.44
C ARG A 36 -5.85 6.13 11.13
N VAL A 37 -6.04 4.83 11.17
CA VAL A 37 -6.06 3.97 9.98
C VAL A 37 -7.51 3.70 9.60
N ILE A 38 -7.88 4.03 8.37
CA ILE A 38 -9.20 3.73 7.81
C ILE A 38 -8.99 2.74 6.66
N ALA A 39 -9.49 1.52 6.82
CA ALA A 39 -9.56 0.54 5.74
C ALA A 39 -10.91 0.69 5.01
N ARG A 40 -10.88 0.81 3.69
CA ARG A 40 -12.08 0.76 2.84
C ARG A 40 -11.99 -0.45 1.93
N VAL A 41 -12.94 -1.36 2.09
CA VAL A 41 -13.08 -2.55 1.25
C VAL A 41 -13.54 -2.12 -0.14
N GLY A 42 -12.87 -2.66 -1.15
CA GLY A 42 -13.20 -2.51 -2.57
C GLY A 42 -13.80 -3.80 -3.12
N ALA A 43 -13.30 -4.24 -4.27
CA ALA A 43 -13.79 -5.45 -4.93
C ALA A 43 -13.43 -6.71 -4.11
N ILE A 44 -14.37 -7.66 -4.07
CA ILE A 44 -14.18 -8.99 -3.48
C ILE A 44 -14.41 -10.01 -4.59
N THR A 45 -13.43 -10.89 -4.80
CA THR A 45 -13.48 -11.97 -5.78
C THR A 45 -13.41 -13.30 -5.05
N PHE A 46 -14.31 -14.22 -5.37
CA PHE A 46 -14.34 -15.56 -4.78
C PHE A 46 -13.82 -16.59 -5.76
N VAL A 47 -12.88 -17.42 -5.31
CA VAL A 47 -12.25 -18.50 -6.08
C VAL A 47 -12.25 -19.77 -5.23
N GLY A 48 -13.32 -20.56 -5.36
CA GLY A 48 -13.50 -21.79 -4.57
C GLY A 48 -13.58 -21.50 -3.07
N SER A 49 -12.63 -22.02 -2.30
CA SER A 49 -12.47 -21.79 -0.85
C SER A 49 -11.53 -20.63 -0.51
N THR A 50 -11.21 -19.77 -1.49
CA THR A 50 -10.35 -18.60 -1.31
C THR A 50 -11.09 -17.35 -1.77
N ALA A 51 -10.92 -16.24 -1.05
CA ALA A 51 -11.39 -14.92 -1.44
C ALA A 51 -10.21 -13.97 -1.63
N GLN A 52 -10.27 -13.14 -2.65
CA GLN A 52 -9.38 -12.01 -2.86
C GLN A 52 -10.15 -10.73 -2.56
N VAL A 53 -9.70 -9.99 -1.55
CA VAL A 53 -10.30 -8.74 -1.11
C VAL A 53 -9.35 -7.59 -1.42
N PHE A 54 -9.73 -6.76 -2.36
CA PHE A 54 -9.03 -5.50 -2.63
C PHE A 54 -9.50 -4.47 -1.62
N PHE A 55 -8.58 -3.78 -0.97
CA PHE A 55 -8.93 -2.71 -0.05
C PHE A 55 -7.91 -1.57 -0.12
N SER A 56 -8.36 -0.38 0.27
CA SER A 56 -7.48 0.77 0.44
C SER A 56 -7.31 1.06 1.93
N ARG A 57 -6.08 1.37 2.33
CA ARG A 57 -5.69 1.78 3.68
C ARG A 57 -5.33 3.25 3.64
N LYS A 58 -6.15 4.09 4.27
CA LYS A 58 -5.88 5.52 4.44
C LYS A 58 -5.30 5.75 5.84
N LEU A 59 -4.06 6.24 5.89
CA LEU A 59 -3.40 6.68 7.12
C LEU A 59 -3.64 8.18 7.29
N ILE A 60 -4.25 8.58 8.40
CA ILE A 60 -4.55 9.99 8.73
C ILE A 60 -3.78 10.35 9.99
N SER A 61 -2.91 11.36 9.93
CA SER A 61 -2.25 11.89 11.12
C SER A 61 -3.22 12.75 11.93
N LEU A 62 -3.33 12.48 13.24
CA LEU A 62 -4.21 13.25 14.14
C LEU A 62 -3.63 14.63 14.48
N SER A 63 -2.30 14.79 14.42
CA SER A 63 -1.62 16.07 14.63
C SER A 63 -1.60 16.97 13.39
N GLY A 64 -2.03 16.47 12.22
CA GLY A 64 -1.94 17.19 10.96
C GLY A 64 -0.51 17.31 10.40
N ALA A 65 0.47 16.67 11.03
CA ALA A 65 1.88 16.77 10.65
C ALA A 65 2.20 16.08 9.32
N MET A 66 1.35 15.16 8.86
CA MET A 66 1.50 14.48 7.57
C MET A 66 0.18 14.48 6.80
N PRO A 67 0.23 14.71 5.47
CA PRO A 67 -0.94 14.58 4.63
C PRO A 67 -1.47 13.14 4.67
N PRO A 68 -2.79 12.91 4.58
CA PRO A 68 -3.34 11.57 4.53
C PRO A 68 -2.77 10.77 3.38
N LYS A 69 -2.27 9.56 3.65
CA LYS A 69 -1.71 8.67 2.63
C LYS A 69 -2.63 7.49 2.38
N THR A 70 -3.05 7.28 1.14
CA THR A 70 -3.83 6.10 0.73
C THR A 70 -2.95 5.08 0.03
N GLU A 71 -2.97 3.85 0.53
CA GLU A 71 -2.25 2.69 0.00
C GLU A 71 -3.25 1.60 -0.40
N TYR A 72 -3.00 0.90 -1.50
CA TYR A 72 -3.85 -0.19 -1.97
C TYR A 72 -3.23 -1.54 -1.67
N TRP A 73 -4.09 -2.48 -1.29
CA TRP A 73 -3.70 -3.81 -0.80
C TRP A 73 -4.67 -4.85 -1.34
N VAL A 74 -4.16 -6.07 -1.49
CA VAL A 74 -4.96 -7.25 -1.79
C VAL A 74 -4.77 -8.26 -0.66
N ALA A 75 -5.86 -8.68 -0.04
CA ALA A 75 -5.86 -9.79 0.92
C ALA A 75 -6.31 -11.06 0.21
N THR A 76 -5.49 -12.10 0.28
CA THR A 76 -5.86 -13.46 -0.12
C THR A 76 -6.23 -14.23 1.14
N ILE A 77 -7.48 -14.67 1.21
CA ILE A 77 -8.10 -15.25 2.39
C ILE A 77 -8.58 -16.65 2.05
N ALA A 78 -7.95 -17.68 2.60
CA ALA A 78 -8.49 -19.04 2.53
C ALA A 78 -9.45 -19.26 3.70
N TYR A 79 -10.62 -19.85 3.43
CA TYR A 79 -11.66 -20.04 4.44
C TYR A 79 -12.40 -21.36 4.28
N ARG A 80 -13.09 -21.77 5.35
CA ARG A 80 -13.98 -22.93 5.39
C ARG A 80 -15.15 -22.67 6.34
N HIS A 81 -16.19 -23.49 6.25
CA HIS A 81 -17.36 -23.47 7.12
C HIS A 81 -17.47 -24.82 7.81
N ASP A 82 -16.87 -24.95 8.99
CA ASP A 82 -16.77 -26.24 9.70
C ASP A 82 -17.04 -26.14 11.20
N HIS A 83 -17.29 -24.95 11.75
CA HIS A 83 -17.47 -24.78 13.19
C HIS A 83 -18.57 -23.78 13.53
N LEU A 84 -19.81 -24.24 13.56
CA LEU A 84 -20.93 -23.44 14.06
C LEU A 84 -20.75 -23.19 15.56
N PRO A 85 -20.77 -21.93 16.03
CA PRO A 85 -20.73 -21.64 17.45
C PRO A 85 -21.94 -22.20 18.18
N GLU A 86 -21.76 -22.74 19.38
CA GLU A 86 -22.86 -23.27 20.20
C GLU A 86 -23.58 -22.18 21.00
N LYS A 87 -22.91 -21.06 21.26
CA LYS A 87 -23.48 -19.95 22.04
C LYS A 87 -24.24 -18.98 21.15
N ALA A 88 -25.43 -18.56 21.60
CA ALA A 88 -26.27 -17.58 20.90
C ALA A 88 -25.52 -16.27 20.57
N SER A 89 -24.76 -15.71 21.52
CA SER A 89 -23.99 -14.48 21.29
C SER A 89 -22.84 -14.63 20.28
N GLU A 90 -22.34 -15.85 20.09
CA GLU A 90 -21.32 -16.15 19.07
C GLU A 90 -21.97 -16.41 17.71
N LEU A 91 -23.17 -17.00 17.69
CA LEU A 91 -24.00 -17.17 16.48
C LEU A 91 -24.47 -15.83 15.89
N GLU A 92 -24.71 -14.81 16.72
CA GLU A 92 -25.01 -13.45 16.24
C GLU A 92 -23.83 -12.84 15.46
N LEU A 93 -22.60 -13.26 15.78
CA LEU A 93 -21.38 -12.77 15.13
C LEU A 93 -20.94 -13.65 13.95
N ASP A 94 -21.11 -14.96 14.06
CA ASP A 94 -20.76 -15.94 13.04
C ASP A 94 -21.84 -17.03 12.90
N PRO A 95 -22.92 -16.74 12.17
CA PRO A 95 -24.03 -17.69 11.99
C PRO A 95 -23.66 -18.87 11.09
N THR A 96 -22.58 -18.76 10.32
CA THR A 96 -22.18 -19.74 9.30
C THR A 96 -21.02 -20.63 9.72
N GLY A 97 -20.41 -20.37 10.88
CA GLY A 97 -19.20 -21.07 11.31
C GLY A 97 -18.00 -20.78 10.41
N PHE A 98 -17.89 -19.55 9.90
CA PHE A 98 -16.84 -19.11 9.00
C PHE A 98 -15.48 -19.11 9.71
N ARG A 99 -14.50 -19.79 9.13
CA ARG A 99 -13.15 -19.90 9.67
C ARG A 99 -12.12 -19.54 8.61
N VAL A 100 -11.35 -18.49 8.88
CA VAL A 100 -10.15 -18.13 8.11
C VAL A 100 -9.04 -19.09 8.46
N THR A 101 -8.51 -19.79 7.47
CA THR A 101 -7.43 -20.77 7.61
C THR A 101 -6.08 -20.23 7.17
N SER A 102 -6.09 -19.21 6.30
CA SER A 102 -4.89 -18.49 5.89
C SER A 102 -5.26 -17.05 5.52
N TYR A 103 -4.44 -16.11 5.98
CA TYR A 103 -4.57 -14.70 5.64
C TYR A 103 -3.23 -14.15 5.18
N VAL A 104 -3.13 -13.81 3.89
CA VAL A 104 -1.94 -13.19 3.29
C VAL A 104 -2.34 -11.86 2.70
N VAL A 105 -1.53 -10.82 2.93
CA VAL A 105 -1.79 -9.48 2.42
C VAL A 105 -0.58 -8.99 1.65
N ASP A 106 -0.82 -8.65 0.38
CA ASP A 106 0.18 -8.11 -0.52
C ASP A 106 -0.17 -6.68 -0.89
N ARG A 107 0.87 -5.88 -1.10
CA ARG A 107 0.70 -4.49 -1.54
C ARG A 107 0.36 -4.49 -3.03
N ASP A 108 -0.72 -3.81 -3.40
CA ASP A 108 -1.06 -3.58 -4.79
C ASP A 108 -0.25 -2.39 -5.30
N TRP A 109 0.87 -2.67 -5.97
CA TRP A 109 1.72 -1.64 -6.60
C TRP A 109 1.16 -1.11 -7.92
N THR A 110 0.15 -1.75 -8.50
CA THR A 110 -0.41 -1.33 -9.79
C THR A 110 -1.33 -0.12 -9.66
N ARG A 111 -1.83 0.15 -8.44
CA ARG A 111 -2.55 1.39 -8.13
C ARG A 111 -1.61 2.42 -7.54
N ALA A 112 -1.54 3.59 -8.18
CA ALA A 112 -0.82 4.74 -7.65
C ALA A 112 -1.34 5.04 -6.23
N SER A 113 -0.45 4.97 -5.23
CA SER A 113 -0.76 5.55 -3.93
C SER A 113 -0.95 7.05 -4.14
N ASP A 114 -1.93 7.68 -3.50
CA ASP A 114 -2.21 9.13 -3.57
C ASP A 114 -1.09 9.99 -2.93
N ALA A 115 0.11 9.43 -2.77
CA ALA A 115 1.28 10.20 -2.42
C ALA A 115 1.61 11.10 -3.62
N PRO A 116 1.81 12.41 -3.42
CA PRO A 116 2.36 13.25 -4.48
C PRO A 116 3.64 12.56 -4.98
N PRO A 117 3.86 12.46 -6.30
CA PRO A 117 5.08 11.89 -6.83
C PRO A 117 6.26 12.58 -6.12
N PRO A 118 7.31 11.84 -5.73
CA PRO A 118 8.52 12.50 -5.25
C PRO A 118 8.90 13.49 -6.33
N VAL A 119 8.86 14.79 -6.00
CA VAL A 119 9.38 15.81 -6.89
C VAL A 119 10.79 15.36 -7.26
N PRO A 120 11.09 15.13 -8.54
CA PRO A 120 12.46 14.82 -8.90
C PRO A 120 13.28 16.01 -8.42
N LEU A 121 14.18 15.76 -7.47
CA LEU A 121 15.24 16.70 -7.15
C LEU A 121 15.93 16.97 -8.48
N ALA A 122 15.71 18.16 -9.03
CA ALA A 122 16.38 18.57 -10.25
C ALA A 122 17.87 18.29 -10.04
N PRO A 123 18.54 17.55 -10.95
CA PRO A 123 19.97 17.43 -10.85
C PRO A 123 20.52 18.83 -11.00
N THR A 124 21.10 19.38 -9.93
CA THR A 124 22.02 20.51 -10.00
C THR A 124 23.30 19.98 -10.66
N GLY A 125 23.17 19.60 -11.94
CA GLY A 125 24.26 19.22 -12.81
C GLY A 125 24.76 20.49 -13.48
N LEU A 126 25.94 20.94 -13.06
CA LEU A 126 26.76 21.87 -13.82
C LEU A 126 26.75 21.45 -15.29
N GLN A 127 26.19 22.28 -16.17
CA GLN A 127 26.26 22.03 -17.60
C GLN A 127 27.73 22.19 -18.04
N PRO A 128 28.37 21.17 -18.64
CA PRO A 128 29.59 21.42 -19.40
C PRO A 128 29.21 22.12 -20.70
N VAL A 129 29.69 23.34 -20.87
CA VAL A 129 29.67 24.05 -22.16
C VAL A 129 30.38 23.20 -23.22
N SER A 130 29.68 22.83 -24.28
CA SER A 130 30.30 22.17 -25.43
C SER A 130 31.04 23.22 -26.26
N PRO A 131 32.35 23.07 -26.56
CA PRO A 131 33.04 23.96 -27.47
C PRO A 131 32.61 23.68 -28.91
N ILE A 132 32.28 24.76 -29.64
CA ILE A 132 31.89 24.70 -31.05
C ILE A 132 33.11 24.29 -31.89
N ALA A 133 33.03 23.15 -32.55
CA ALA A 133 34.02 22.71 -33.52
C ALA A 133 33.71 23.37 -34.87
N ALA A 134 34.41 24.46 -35.19
CA ALA A 134 34.41 25.05 -36.52
C ALA A 134 35.52 24.38 -37.37
N GLY A 135 35.13 23.33 -38.10
CA GLY A 135 35.94 22.77 -39.17
C GLY A 135 35.92 23.69 -40.40
N ALA A 136 37.12 24.02 -40.87
CA ALA A 136 37.37 24.80 -42.08
C ALA A 136 37.09 23.99 -43.37
N ALA A 137 36.51 24.64 -44.39
CA ALA A 137 37.03 24.69 -45.77
C ALA A 137 36.00 25.26 -46.79
N ALA A 138 36.56 25.88 -47.84
CA ALA A 138 35.98 26.36 -49.12
C ALA A 138 35.33 27.76 -49.10
N GLU A 139 35.99 28.86 -49.50
CA GLU A 139 36.57 29.25 -50.81
C GLU A 139 35.53 29.85 -51.80
N ASN A 140 35.76 31.14 -52.12
CA ASN A 140 35.27 32.02 -53.21
C ASN A 140 34.76 33.36 -52.64
N GLY A 141 35.16 34.55 -53.06
CA GLY A 141 36.04 35.01 -54.13
C GLY A 141 35.84 36.53 -54.29
N HIS A 142 36.93 37.25 -54.57
CA HIS A 142 36.99 38.59 -55.19
C HIS A 142 36.33 39.81 -54.51
N ARG A 143 37.17 40.64 -53.88
CA ARG A 143 36.95 42.10 -53.83
C ARG A 143 38.29 42.83 -53.85
N GLY A 144 38.74 43.16 -55.05
CA GLY A 144 39.75 44.19 -55.28
C GLY A 144 39.06 45.53 -55.46
N THR A 145 39.56 46.57 -54.76
CA THR A 145 39.86 47.90 -55.29
C THR A 145 40.49 48.70 -54.15
N ALA A 146 41.77 49.01 -54.31
CA ALA A 146 42.45 50.10 -53.62
C ALA A 146 42.70 51.20 -54.65
N GLN A 147 42.53 52.45 -54.20
CA GLN A 147 42.69 53.73 -54.88
C GLN A 147 41.57 54.18 -55.83
#